data_AF-A0A2R4M7E8-F1
#
_entry.id   AF-A0A2R4M7E8-F1
#
_cell.length_a   1.000
_cell.length_b   1.000
_cell.length_c   1.000
_cell.angle_alpha   90.00
_cell.angle_beta   90.00
_cell.angle_gamma   90.00
#
_symmetry.space_group_name_H-M   'P 1'
#
loop_
_entity.id
_entity.type
_entity.pdbx_description
1 polymer ?
#
loop_
_entity_poly.entity_id
_entity_poly.type
_entity_poly.pdbx_seq_one_letter_code
_entity_poly.pdbx_strand_id
1 'polypeptide(L)'
;MLGYVMMAGRGETDAVLCALAERLISDGRHLAGAVQLNRERPGARKCHMELKLLPSGECRSITQALGEMSQGCRLDAEGLELAVAQAERALEAGAELVVINKFGKQEVAGRGFRALIAEALHRGVPVILGVNEKNLHGFDAFAGEIAEPLAPDLSVLLEWCHAKLHVD
;
A
#
# COMPACT_ATOMS: atom_id res chain seq x y z
N MET A 1 11.58 -10.51 -3.38
CA MET A 1 11.67 -9.03 -3.30
C MET A 1 10.30 -8.39 -3.15
N LEU A 2 9.22 -9.07 -3.55
CA LEU A 2 7.85 -8.59 -3.41
C LEU A 2 7.10 -9.49 -2.42
N GLY A 3 6.75 -8.98 -1.24
CA GLY A 3 5.88 -9.67 -0.28
C GLY A 3 4.43 -9.26 -0.51
N TYR A 4 3.49 -10.20 -0.46
CA TYR A 4 2.08 -9.87 -0.53
C TYR A 4 1.25 -10.53 0.56
N VAL A 5 0.26 -9.80 1.05
CA VAL A 5 -0.63 -10.22 2.12
C VAL A 5 -2.05 -10.29 1.60
N MET A 6 -2.74 -11.41 1.85
CA MET A 6 -4.16 -11.55 1.56
C MET A 6 -4.97 -11.71 2.84
N MET A 7 -6.12 -11.04 2.92
CA MET A 7 -7.14 -11.32 3.95
C MET A 7 -8.52 -11.38 3.32
N ALA A 8 -9.35 -12.27 3.86
CA ALA A 8 -10.75 -12.43 3.47
C ALA A 8 -11.63 -11.27 4.01
N GLY A 9 -11.21 -10.61 5.08
CA GLY A 9 -11.94 -9.55 5.77
C GLY A 9 -11.71 -8.13 5.21
N ARG A 10 -12.71 -7.25 5.40
CA ARG A 10 -12.60 -5.82 5.03
C ARG A 10 -11.87 -5.07 6.14
N GLY A 11 -10.68 -4.54 5.86
CA GLY A 11 -9.96 -3.61 6.74
C GLY A 11 -8.89 -4.22 7.66
N GLU A 12 -8.80 -5.54 7.75
CA GLU A 12 -7.77 -6.23 8.54
C GLU A 12 -6.38 -6.08 7.92
N THR A 13 -6.27 -6.15 6.58
CA THR A 13 -5.02 -5.89 5.86
C THR A 13 -4.52 -4.47 6.06
N ASP A 14 -5.43 -3.49 6.07
CA ASP A 14 -5.06 -2.09 6.24
C ASP A 14 -4.44 -1.86 7.63
N ALA A 15 -5.03 -2.48 8.66
CA ALA A 15 -4.55 -2.36 10.05
C ALA A 15 -3.15 -2.98 10.23
N VAL A 16 -2.90 -4.18 9.71
CA VAL A 16 -1.60 -4.84 9.86
C VAL A 16 -0.50 -4.12 9.08
N LEU A 17 -0.78 -3.62 7.86
CA LEU A 17 0.19 -2.84 7.08
C LEU A 17 0.47 -1.48 7.71
N CYS A 18 -0.53 -0.85 8.32
CA CYS A 18 -0.32 0.39 9.08
C CYS A 18 0.57 0.15 10.30
N ALA A 19 0.29 -0.89 11.09
CA ALA A 19 1.11 -1.26 12.25
C ALA A 19 2.55 -1.60 11.85
N LEU A 20 2.73 -2.31 10.72
CA LEU A 20 4.04 -2.61 10.14
C LEU A 20 4.81 -1.32 9.81
N ALA A 21 4.19 -0.40 9.06
CA ALA A 21 4.84 0.85 8.68
C ALA A 21 5.21 1.71 9.90
N GLU A 22 4.33 1.79 10.90
CA GLU A 22 4.60 2.49 12.15
C GLU A 22 5.78 1.88 12.91
N ARG A 23 5.83 0.55 12.99
CA ARG A 23 6.94 -0.12 13.66
C ARG A 23 8.27 0.10 12.96
N LEU A 24 8.33 -0.08 11.64
CA LEU A 24 9.56 0.11 10.87
C LEU A 24 10.06 1.56 10.91
N ILE A 25 9.16 2.55 10.87
CA ILE A 25 9.52 3.96 11.08
C ILE A 25 10.08 4.19 12.48
N SER A 26 9.48 3.57 13.52
CA SER A 26 9.98 3.67 14.89
C SER A 26 11.35 3.02 15.08
N ASP A 27 11.66 2.01 14.26
CA ASP A 27 12.98 1.37 14.20
C ASP A 27 13.98 2.19 13.34
N GLY A 28 13.60 3.38 12.87
CA GLY A 28 14.45 4.31 12.13
C GLY A 28 14.55 4.04 10.63
N ARG A 29 13.71 3.16 10.07
CA ARG A 29 13.76 2.82 8.64
C ARG A 29 13.10 3.86 7.76
N HIS A 30 13.70 4.11 6.60
CA HIS A 30 13.15 5.02 5.60
C HIS A 30 12.19 4.29 4.66
N LEU A 31 10.91 4.64 4.76
CA LEU A 31 9.85 4.01 3.98
C LEU A 31 9.31 4.93 2.88
N ALA A 32 8.88 4.35 1.77
CA ALA A 32 8.05 4.99 0.77
C ALA A 32 6.69 4.26 0.63
N GLY A 33 5.72 4.94 0.03
CA GLY A 33 4.40 4.37 -0.24
C GLY A 33 3.29 4.97 0.63
N ALA A 34 2.25 4.18 0.86
CA ALA A 34 1.05 4.61 1.57
C ALA A 34 0.33 3.44 2.23
N VAL A 35 -0.13 3.65 3.46
CA VAL A 35 -1.01 2.73 4.21
C VAL A 35 -2.37 3.37 4.41
N GLN A 36 -3.43 2.58 4.61
CA GLN A 36 -4.77 3.14 4.85
C GLN A 36 -5.08 3.18 6.35
N LEU A 37 -5.58 4.32 6.82
CA LEU A 37 -6.11 4.45 8.18
C LEU A 37 -7.61 4.20 8.16
N ASN A 38 -8.04 3.11 8.77
CA ASN A 38 -9.47 2.85 9.00
C ASN A 38 -9.94 3.61 10.24
N ARG A 39 -10.17 4.92 10.08
CA ARG A 39 -10.80 5.74 11.13
C ARG A 39 -12.32 5.54 11.10
N GLU A 40 -12.86 4.92 12.14
CA GLU A 40 -14.29 5.01 12.43
C GLU A 40 -14.61 6.47 12.80
N ARG A 41 -15.15 7.23 11.86
CA ARG A 41 -15.64 8.59 12.13
C ARG A 41 -17.14 8.51 12.42
N PRO A 42 -17.63 8.97 13.59
CA PRO A 42 -19.07 9.04 13.86
C PRO A 42 -19.77 9.83 12.76
N GLY A 43 -20.75 9.21 12.09
CA GLY A 43 -21.50 9.84 10.99
C GLY A 43 -20.84 9.77 9.61
N ALA A 44 -19.64 9.19 9.47
CA ALA A 44 -19.06 8.95 8.15
C ALA A 44 -19.88 7.91 7.39
N ARG A 45 -20.32 8.28 6.19
CA ARG A 45 -21.00 7.35 5.28
C ARG A 45 -20.09 6.16 4.98
N LYS A 46 -20.71 4.99 4.79
CA LYS A 46 -20.04 3.76 4.37
C LYS A 46 -19.09 4.05 3.20
N CYS A 47 -17.78 3.91 3.43
CA CYS A 47 -16.67 4.00 2.46
C CYS A 47 -15.96 5.36 2.27
N HIS A 48 -15.57 6.04 3.35
CA HIS A 48 -14.50 7.05 3.29
C HIS A 48 -13.14 6.35 3.43
N MET A 49 -12.25 6.55 2.45
CA MET A 49 -10.90 5.98 2.37
C MET A 49 -9.88 7.10 2.46
N GLU A 50 -8.93 6.96 3.38
CA GLU A 50 -7.85 7.91 3.66
C GLU A 50 -6.50 7.18 3.68
N LEU A 51 -5.55 7.65 2.88
CA LEU A 51 -4.19 7.15 2.86
C LEU A 51 -3.31 7.99 3.79
N LYS A 52 -2.49 7.33 4.60
CA LYS A 52 -1.35 7.91 5.30
C LYS A 52 -0.10 7.69 4.45
N LEU A 53 0.49 8.78 3.99
CA LEU A 53 1.66 8.77 3.12
C LEU A 53 2.93 8.53 3.95
N LEU A 54 3.86 7.75 3.40
CA LEU A 54 5.14 7.44 4.03
C LEU A 54 6.27 8.22 3.34
N PRO A 55 7.27 8.73 4.09
CA PRO A 55 7.40 8.68 5.55
C PRO A 55 6.71 9.85 6.27
N SER A 56 6.14 10.82 5.53
CA SER A 56 5.68 12.09 6.11
C SER A 56 4.55 11.97 7.14
N GLY A 57 3.76 10.88 7.08
CA GLY A 57 2.56 10.69 7.89
C GLY A 57 1.37 11.53 7.45
N GLU A 58 1.50 12.30 6.35
CA GLU A 58 0.42 13.12 5.84
C GLU A 58 -0.77 12.25 5.43
N CYS A 59 -1.97 12.64 5.88
CA CYS A 59 -3.20 11.93 5.54
C CYS A 59 -3.89 12.60 4.33
N ARG A 60 -4.30 11.81 3.35
CA ARG A 60 -5.00 12.23 2.14
C ARG A 60 -6.27 11.42 1.94
N SER A 61 -7.40 12.10 1.79
CA SER A 61 -8.63 11.47 1.33
C SER A 61 -8.46 11.04 -0.13
N ILE A 62 -8.77 9.78 -0.43
CA ILE A 62 -8.89 9.28 -1.81
C ILE A 62 -10.35 8.95 -2.14
N THR A 63 -11.27 9.64 -1.47
CA THR A 63 -12.72 9.50 -1.68
C THR A 63 -13.32 10.79 -2.23
N GLN A 64 -13.87 10.73 -3.44
CA GLN A 64 -14.63 11.84 -4.00
C GLN A 64 -16.08 11.85 -3.48
N ALA A 65 -16.61 13.05 -3.26
CA ALA A 65 -17.99 13.29 -2.84
C ALA A 65 -18.94 13.18 -4.04
N LEU A 66 -19.17 11.95 -4.52
CA LEU A 66 -20.25 11.71 -5.47
C LEU A 66 -21.57 11.74 -4.69
N GLY A 67 -22.47 12.66 -5.05
CA GLY A 67 -23.75 12.91 -4.38
C GLY A 67 -24.57 11.63 -4.09
N GLU A 68 -25.62 11.76 -3.27
CA GLU A 68 -26.37 10.65 -2.64
C GLU A 68 -26.78 9.48 -3.55
N MET A 69 -26.95 9.72 -4.85
CA MET A 69 -27.46 8.75 -5.82
C MET A 69 -26.39 8.14 -6.75
N SER A 70 -25.11 8.47 -6.57
CA SER A 70 -24.07 8.00 -7.50
C SER A 70 -23.64 6.54 -7.24
N GLN A 71 -23.69 5.74 -8.31
CA GLN A 71 -23.14 4.37 -8.40
C GLN A 71 -21.68 4.37 -8.91
N GLY A 72 -21.10 5.53 -9.22
CA GLY A 72 -19.76 5.67 -9.78
C GLY A 72 -18.65 5.31 -8.78
N CYS A 73 -17.46 5.03 -9.31
CA CYS A 73 -16.27 4.74 -8.50
C CYS A 73 -15.99 5.92 -7.57
N ARG A 74 -16.07 5.72 -6.25
CA ARG A 74 -15.81 6.76 -5.23
C ARG A 74 -14.34 7.18 -5.11
N LEU A 75 -13.43 6.57 -5.86
CA LEU A 75 -12.02 6.87 -5.82
C LEU A 75 -11.76 8.27 -6.37
N ASP A 76 -11.07 9.10 -5.59
CA ASP A 76 -10.50 10.36 -6.06
C ASP A 76 -9.16 10.06 -6.76
N ALA A 77 -9.13 10.27 -8.07
CA ALA A 77 -7.94 10.03 -8.88
C ALA A 77 -6.85 11.06 -8.59
N GLU A 78 -7.19 12.32 -8.36
CA GLU A 78 -6.20 13.37 -8.08
C GLU A 78 -5.51 13.12 -6.73
N GLY A 79 -6.29 12.77 -5.70
CA GLY A 79 -5.76 12.38 -4.40
C GLY A 79 -4.83 11.16 -4.49
N LEU A 80 -5.12 10.19 -5.37
CA LEU A 80 -4.26 9.04 -5.60
C LEU A 80 -2.97 9.41 -6.33
N GLU A 81 -3.04 10.20 -7.40
CA GLU A 81 -1.85 10.62 -8.16
C GLU A 81 -0.87 11.44 -7.30
N LEU A 82 -1.39 12.31 -6.43
CA LEU A 82 -0.56 13.05 -5.47
C LEU A 82 0.14 12.11 -4.47
N ALA A 83 -0.56 11.08 -4.01
CA ALA A 83 0.01 10.05 -3.14
C ALA A 83 1.14 9.27 -3.83
N VAL A 84 0.93 8.89 -5.11
CA VAL A 84 1.93 8.21 -5.94
C VAL A 84 3.17 9.10 -6.11
N ALA A 85 2.99 10.35 -6.53
CA ALA A 85 4.11 11.28 -6.75
C ALA A 85 4.93 11.53 -5.48
N GLN A 86 4.30 11.53 -4.30
CA GLN A 86 5.04 11.65 -3.04
C GLN A 86 5.84 10.38 -2.73
N ALA A 87 5.24 9.21 -2.93
CA ALA A 87 5.92 7.95 -2.70
C ALA A 87 7.11 7.74 -3.67
N GLU A 88 6.99 8.20 -4.92
CA GLU A 88 8.09 8.23 -5.89
C GLU A 88 9.24 9.11 -5.41
N ARG A 89 8.95 10.33 -4.95
CA ARG A 89 9.98 11.21 -4.36
C ARG A 89 10.67 10.58 -3.14
N ALA A 90 9.92 9.86 -2.31
CA ALA A 90 10.50 9.16 -1.16
C ALA A 90 11.40 7.99 -1.59
N LEU A 91 11.02 7.25 -2.64
CA LEU A 91 11.85 6.21 -3.23
C LEU A 91 13.14 6.79 -3.82
N GLU A 92 13.05 7.91 -4.54
CA GLU A 92 14.20 8.64 -5.09
C GLU A 92 15.14 9.17 -4.00
N ALA A 93 14.59 9.55 -2.85
CA ALA A 93 15.36 10.01 -1.69
C ALA A 93 16.05 8.88 -0.91
N GLY A 94 15.97 7.62 -1.37
CA GLY A 94 16.66 6.49 -0.77
C GLY A 94 15.85 5.72 0.26
N ALA A 95 14.54 5.55 0.02
CA ALA A 95 13.75 4.62 0.84
C ALA A 95 14.30 3.19 0.75
N GLU A 96 14.35 2.50 1.89
CA GLU A 96 14.85 1.14 2.02
C GLU A 96 13.77 0.08 1.79
N LEU A 97 12.49 0.46 1.88
CA LEU A 97 11.33 -0.41 1.70
C LEU A 97 10.13 0.40 1.20
N VAL A 98 9.33 -0.21 0.31
CA VAL A 98 8.03 0.34 -0.10
C VAL A 98 6.88 -0.45 0.53
N VAL A 99 5.94 0.26 1.16
CA VAL A 99 4.71 -0.33 1.73
C VAL A 99 3.50 0.23 0.99
N ILE A 100 2.72 -0.63 0.34
CA ILE A 100 1.50 -0.23 -0.39
C ILE A 100 0.29 -0.91 0.23
N ASN A 101 -0.70 -0.11 0.62
CA ASN A 101 -1.92 -0.62 1.25
C ASN A 101 -2.59 -1.73 0.43
N LYS A 102 -2.72 -1.52 -0.88
CA LYS A 102 -3.42 -2.46 -1.75
C LYS A 102 -3.01 -2.38 -3.21
N PHE A 103 -2.73 -3.53 -3.82
CA PHE A 103 -2.74 -3.73 -5.27
C PHE A 103 -4.20 -3.90 -5.74
N GLY A 104 -4.72 -2.81 -6.29
CA GLY A 104 -6.12 -2.59 -6.58
C GLY A 104 -6.47 -2.72 -8.05
N LYS A 105 -7.70 -2.28 -8.38
CA LYS A 105 -8.15 -2.16 -9.78
C LYS A 105 -7.29 -1.18 -10.58
N GLN A 106 -6.77 -0.14 -9.93
CA GLN A 106 -5.92 0.85 -10.59
C GLN A 106 -4.61 0.20 -11.05
N GLU A 107 -3.97 -0.56 -10.17
CA GLU A 107 -2.69 -1.22 -10.43
C GLU A 107 -2.82 -2.35 -11.46
N VAL A 108 -3.94 -3.08 -11.45
CA VAL A 108 -4.28 -4.04 -12.52
C VAL A 108 -4.42 -3.33 -13.86
N ALA A 109 -5.00 -2.13 -13.88
CA ALA A 109 -5.21 -1.34 -15.09
C ALA A 109 -3.98 -0.52 -15.54
N GLY A 110 -2.80 -0.72 -14.92
CA GLY A 110 -1.60 0.01 -15.31
C GLY A 110 -1.41 1.37 -14.62
N ARG A 111 -2.22 1.71 -13.61
CA ARG A 111 -2.27 3.02 -12.95
C ARG A 111 -1.91 2.93 -11.47
N GLY A 112 -2.02 4.05 -10.75
CA GLY A 112 -1.79 4.12 -9.31
C GLY A 112 -0.36 3.76 -8.96
N PHE A 113 -0.17 2.95 -7.93
CA PHE A 113 1.17 2.62 -7.44
C PHE A 113 1.95 1.62 -8.30
N ARG A 114 1.39 1.13 -9.42
CA ARG A 114 2.02 0.09 -10.24
C ARG A 114 3.42 0.49 -10.73
N ALA A 115 3.57 1.72 -11.24
CA ALA A 115 4.85 2.21 -11.74
C ALA A 115 5.89 2.29 -10.62
N LEU A 116 5.51 2.87 -9.48
CA LEU A 116 6.34 2.89 -8.27
C LEU A 116 6.79 1.49 -7.82
N ILE A 117 5.86 0.51 -7.80
CA ILE A 117 6.20 -0.87 -7.40
C ILE A 117 7.24 -1.46 -8.36
N ALA A 118 7.05 -1.30 -9.67
CA ALA A 118 8.00 -1.78 -10.66
C ALA A 118 9.38 -1.12 -10.50
N GLU A 119 9.41 0.20 -10.28
CA GLU A 119 10.65 0.95 -10.10
C GLU A 119 11.40 0.55 -8.82
N ALA A 120 10.68 0.38 -7.71
CA ALA A 120 11.27 -0.09 -6.46
C ALA A 120 11.95 -1.45 -6.65
N LEU A 121 11.24 -2.40 -7.27
CA LEU A 121 11.78 -3.73 -7.56
C LEU A 121 12.99 -3.67 -8.51
N HIS A 122 12.96 -2.79 -9.51
CA HIS A 122 14.10 -2.57 -10.41
C HIS A 122 15.34 -2.05 -9.67
N ARG A 123 15.15 -1.18 -8.68
CA ARG A 123 16.22 -0.65 -7.80
C ARG A 123 16.67 -1.63 -6.72
N GLY A 124 16.09 -2.82 -6.65
CA GLY A 124 16.36 -3.77 -5.56
C GLY A 124 15.78 -3.34 -4.21
N VAL A 125 14.84 -2.39 -4.19
CA VAL A 125 14.12 -2.00 -2.99
C VAL A 125 12.96 -2.98 -2.76
N PRO A 126 12.90 -3.68 -1.62
CA PRO A 126 11.81 -4.60 -1.33
C PRO A 126 10.46 -3.88 -1.26
N VAL A 127 9.40 -4.58 -1.67
CA VAL A 127 8.03 -4.07 -1.64
C VAL A 127 7.14 -5.02 -0.86
N ILE A 128 6.31 -4.50 0.03
CA ILE A 128 5.25 -5.26 0.69
C ILE A 128 3.89 -4.61 0.40
N LEU A 129 2.90 -5.44 0.01
CA LEU A 129 1.58 -4.92 -0.35
C LEU A 129 0.41 -5.84 -0.01
N GLY A 130 -0.79 -5.26 0.11
CA GLY A 130 -2.02 -6.02 0.25
C GLY A 130 -2.62 -6.43 -1.11
N VAL A 131 -3.17 -7.64 -1.22
CA VAL A 131 -3.92 -8.09 -2.41
C VAL A 131 -5.25 -8.67 -1.95
N ASN A 132 -6.33 -8.38 -2.66
CA ASN A 132 -7.60 -9.08 -2.44
C ASN A 132 -7.83 -10.13 -3.51
N GLU A 133 -8.63 -11.15 -3.17
CA GLU A 133 -8.94 -12.29 -4.04
C GLU A 133 -9.37 -11.86 -5.45
N LYS A 134 -10.20 -10.82 -5.56
CA LYS A 134 -10.70 -10.29 -6.85
C LYS A 134 -9.61 -9.78 -7.79
N ASN A 135 -8.48 -9.33 -7.26
CA ASN A 135 -7.37 -8.79 -8.05
C ASN A 135 -6.17 -9.73 -8.08
N LEU A 136 -6.23 -10.90 -7.42
CA LEU A 136 -5.10 -11.82 -7.31
C LEU A 136 -4.57 -12.22 -8.69
N HIS A 137 -5.43 -12.62 -9.62
CA HIS A 137 -5.00 -12.96 -10.97
C HIS A 137 -4.30 -11.80 -11.71
N GLY A 138 -4.77 -10.56 -11.53
CA GLY A 138 -4.14 -9.39 -12.14
C GLY A 138 -2.82 -9.00 -11.45
N PHE A 139 -2.70 -9.29 -10.16
CA PHE A 139 -1.47 -9.18 -9.40
C PHE A 139 -0.45 -10.24 -9.83
N ASP A 140 -0.85 -11.51 -9.95
CA ASP A 140 0.02 -12.61 -10.38
C ASP A 140 0.58 -12.33 -11.78
N ALA A 141 -0.24 -11.81 -12.70
CA ALA A 141 0.20 -11.39 -14.02
C ALA A 141 1.22 -10.22 -14.01
N PHE A 142 1.21 -9.38 -12.97
CA PHE A 142 2.19 -8.32 -12.77
C PHE A 142 3.46 -8.82 -12.09
N ALA A 143 3.29 -9.60 -11.02
CA ALA A 143 4.36 -10.03 -10.14
C ALA A 143 5.16 -11.20 -10.73
N GLY A 144 4.57 -12.05 -11.56
CA GLY A 144 5.21 -13.28 -11.99
C GLY A 144 5.67 -14.13 -10.80
N GLU A 145 6.89 -14.65 -10.85
CA GLU A 145 7.43 -15.58 -9.85
C GLU A 145 8.14 -14.90 -8.67
N ILE A 146 8.22 -13.55 -8.63
CA ILE A 146 8.99 -12.83 -7.60
C ILE A 146 8.18 -12.47 -6.34
N ALA A 147 6.87 -12.75 -6.37
CA ALA A 147 5.96 -12.52 -5.26
C ALA A 147 6.00 -13.69 -4.25
N GLU A 148 6.05 -13.33 -2.97
CA GLU A 148 6.06 -14.26 -1.85
C GLU A 148 4.79 -14.04 -1.00
N PRO A 149 3.94 -15.05 -0.82
CA PRO A 149 2.77 -14.95 0.05
C PRO A 149 3.21 -14.87 1.51
N LEU A 150 2.69 -13.89 2.23
CA LEU A 150 2.95 -13.69 3.64
C LEU A 150 1.67 -13.84 4.45
N ALA A 151 1.80 -14.49 5.61
CA ALA A 151 0.73 -14.51 6.58
C ALA A 151 0.41 -13.07 7.03
N PRO A 152 -0.87 -12.72 7.21
CA PRO A 152 -1.32 -11.40 7.63
C PRO A 152 -1.11 -11.17 9.14
N ASP A 153 0.11 -11.44 9.60
CA ASP A 153 0.55 -11.35 10.98
C ASP A 153 1.73 -10.38 11.08
N LEU A 154 1.62 -9.41 11.98
CA LEU A 154 2.62 -8.34 12.12
C LEU A 154 4.04 -8.88 12.33
N SER A 155 4.20 -9.95 13.12
CA SER A 155 5.52 -10.51 13.42
C SER A 155 6.13 -11.14 12.17
N VAL A 156 5.32 -11.87 11.38
CA VAL A 156 5.74 -12.44 10.09
C VAL A 156 6.15 -11.35 9.11
N LEU A 157 5.38 -10.26 9.02
CA LEU A 157 5.71 -9.16 8.11
C LEU A 157 6.99 -8.44 8.52
N LEU A 158 7.20 -8.21 9.82
CA LEU A 158 8.42 -7.60 10.35
C LEU A 158 9.64 -8.47 10.09
N GLU A 159 9.55 -9.77 10.38
CA GLU A 159 10.64 -10.72 10.12
C GLU A 159 11.04 -10.69 8.64
N TRP A 160 10.06 -10.73 7.73
CA TRP A 160 10.31 -10.62 6.30
C TRP A 160 10.98 -9.29 5.93
N CYS A 161 10.44 -8.16 6.42
CA CYS A 161 11.01 -6.84 6.13
C CYS A 161 12.46 -6.73 6.62
N HIS A 162 12.75 -7.13 7.85
CA HIS A 162 14.12 -7.12 8.38
C HIS A 162 15.04 -8.01 7.55
N ALA A 163 14.61 -9.23 7.19
CA ALA A 163 15.41 -10.12 6.36
C ALA A 163 15.76 -9.50 4.99
N LYS A 164 14.88 -8.66 4.40
CA LYS A 164 15.17 -7.97 3.13
C LYS A 164 15.99 -6.69 3.30
N LEU A 165 15.90 -6.03 4.46
CA LEU A 165 16.67 -4.82 4.79
C LEU A 165 18.12 -5.11 5.20
N HIS A 166 18.44 -6.36 5.55
CA HIS A 166 19.76 -6.82 5.99
C HIS A 166 20.54 -7.57 4.91
N VAL A 167 20.20 -7.38 3.63
CA VAL A 167 20.95 -7.99 2.53
C VAL A 167 22.13 -7.08 2.19
N ASP A 168 23.30 -7.43 2.76
CA ASP A 168 24.62 -6.95 2.32
C ASP A 168 25.01 -7.52 0.94
#